data_AF-A0A5Q2N2I9-F1
#
_entry.id   AF-A0A5Q2N2I9-F1
#
_cell.length_a   1.000
_cell.length_b   1.000
_cell.length_c   1.000
_cell.angle_alpha   90.00
_cell.angle_beta   90.00
_cell.angle_gamma   90.00
#
_symmetry.space_group_name_H-M   'P 1'
#
loop_
_entity.id
_entity.type
_entity.pdbx_description
1 polymer ?
#
loop_
_entity_poly.entity_id
_entity_poly.type
_entity_poly.pdbx_seq_one_letter_code
_entity_poly.pdbx_strand_id
1 'polypeptide(L)'
;MLKKIWKRIRKKYVRQKNPLPVKEQTFTAEALKQYDGREGRPAYIAIDGIVYDVTKEPTWEAATHFQLLAGQNLTEPFQRCHRGRQDILERLPRVGLLV
;
A
#
# COMPACT_ATOMS: atom_id res chain seq x y z
N MET A 1 -37.86 -8.91 9.85
CA MET A 1 -36.99 -7.81 10.36
C MET A 1 -35.49 -8.14 10.28
N LEU A 2 -35.06 -9.36 10.66
CA LEU A 2 -33.64 -9.79 10.71
C LEU A 2 -32.89 -9.83 9.37
N LYS A 3 -33.52 -10.26 8.27
CA LYS A 3 -32.86 -10.36 6.95
C LYS A 3 -32.33 -9.00 6.43
N LYS A 4 -32.97 -7.89 6.80
CA LYS A 4 -32.52 -6.53 6.44
C LYS A 4 -31.25 -6.13 7.22
N ILE A 5 -31.16 -6.51 8.48
CA ILE A 5 -30.01 -6.24 9.37
C ILE A 5 -28.78 -6.98 8.83
N TRP A 6 -28.90 -8.28 8.55
CA TRP A 6 -27.82 -9.08 7.98
C TRP A 6 -27.37 -8.60 6.61
N LYS A 7 -28.29 -8.16 5.74
CA LYS A 7 -27.94 -7.55 4.45
C LYS A 7 -27.16 -6.25 4.63
N ARG A 8 -27.49 -5.45 5.66
CA ARG A 8 -26.81 -4.18 5.97
C ARG A 8 -25.43 -4.41 6.58
N ILE A 9 -25.30 -5.37 7.50
CA ILE A 9 -24.02 -5.79 8.09
C ILE A 9 -23.11 -6.38 7.01
N ARG A 10 -23.61 -7.32 6.19
CA ARG A 10 -22.86 -7.89 5.07
C ARG A 10 -22.44 -6.83 4.05
N LYS A 11 -23.32 -5.88 3.70
CA LYS A 11 -22.98 -4.78 2.81
C LYS A 11 -21.88 -3.90 3.42
N LYS A 12 -21.96 -3.56 4.72
CA LYS A 12 -20.92 -2.78 5.43
C LYS A 12 -19.59 -3.53 5.47
N TYR A 13 -19.62 -4.82 5.77
CA TYR A 13 -18.44 -5.70 5.80
C TYR A 13 -17.77 -5.83 4.42
N VAL A 14 -18.56 -6.08 3.37
CA VAL A 14 -18.07 -6.15 1.99
C VAL A 14 -17.53 -4.80 1.51
N ARG A 15 -18.15 -3.67 1.89
CA ARG A 15 -17.65 -2.32 1.54
C ARG A 15 -16.36 -1.94 2.24
N GLN A 16 -16.13 -2.45 3.46
CA GLN A 16 -14.87 -2.25 4.18
C GLN A 16 -13.73 -3.08 3.59
N LYS A 17 -14.03 -4.29 3.10
CA LYS A 17 -13.02 -5.16 2.44
C LYS A 17 -12.82 -4.89 0.96
N ASN A 18 -13.81 -4.32 0.28
CA ASN A 18 -13.75 -4.04 -1.15
C ASN A 18 -13.79 -2.51 -1.31
N PRO A 19 -12.64 -1.83 -1.34
CA PRO A 19 -12.63 -0.41 -1.68
C PRO A 19 -13.34 -0.26 -3.03
N LEU A 20 -14.20 0.76 -3.13
CA LEU A 20 -14.76 1.20 -4.42
C LEU A 20 -13.60 1.30 -5.42
N PRO A 21 -13.80 1.12 -6.74
CA PRO A 21 -12.72 1.26 -7.70
C PRO A 21 -12.15 2.67 -7.55
N VAL A 22 -11.07 2.78 -6.78
CA VAL A 22 -10.26 3.97 -6.67
C VAL A 22 -9.73 4.10 -8.07
N LYS A 23 -10.01 5.22 -8.73
CA LYS A 23 -9.33 5.58 -9.96
C LYS A 23 -7.84 5.38 -9.68
N GLU A 24 -7.23 4.30 -10.20
CA GLU A 24 -5.89 3.90 -9.79
C GLU A 24 -4.95 5.07 -10.04
N GLN A 25 -4.39 5.62 -8.97
CA GLN A 25 -3.51 6.77 -9.09
C GLN A 25 -2.22 6.29 -9.75
N THR A 26 -1.77 7.01 -10.77
CA THR A 26 -0.51 6.70 -11.45
C THR A 26 0.59 7.58 -10.89
N PHE A 27 1.74 6.98 -10.60
CA PHE A 27 2.93 7.64 -10.09
C PHE A 27 4.06 7.44 -11.08
N THR A 28 4.79 8.50 -11.41
CA THR A 28 6.13 8.34 -11.98
C THR A 28 7.13 8.09 -10.85
N ALA A 29 8.35 7.64 -11.18
CA ALA A 29 9.42 7.52 -10.20
C ALA A 29 9.70 8.86 -9.48
N GLU A 30 9.64 9.98 -10.19
CA GLU A 30 9.85 11.33 -9.63
C GLU A 30 8.72 11.73 -8.70
N ALA A 31 7.46 11.44 -9.06
CA ALA A 31 6.32 11.70 -8.20
C ALA A 31 6.38 10.84 -6.93
N LEU A 32 6.79 9.58 -7.05
CA LEU A 32 6.91 8.66 -5.92
C LEU A 32 7.92 9.17 -4.87
N LYS A 33 9.01 9.83 -5.27
CA LYS A 33 10.00 10.42 -4.34
C LYS A 33 9.41 11.42 -3.35
N GLN A 34 8.26 12.03 -3.65
CA GLN A 34 7.59 12.96 -2.75
C GLN A 34 6.89 12.25 -1.57
N TYR A 35 6.71 10.93 -1.66
CA TYR A 35 6.06 10.11 -0.64
C TYR A 35 7.12 9.39 0.21
N ASP A 36 8.00 10.20 0.80
CA ASP A 36 9.18 9.78 1.55
C ASP A 36 8.93 9.62 3.06
N GLY A 37 7.71 9.85 3.54
CA GLY A 37 7.35 9.76 4.94
C GLY A 37 7.93 10.86 5.84
N ARG A 38 8.55 11.90 5.27
CA ARG A 38 9.17 12.99 6.03
C ARG A 38 8.21 14.17 6.17
N GLU A 39 8.39 14.95 7.23
CA GLU A 39 7.61 16.19 7.46
C GLU A 39 6.08 15.95 7.43
N GLY A 40 5.63 14.76 7.86
CA GLY A 40 4.22 14.37 7.87
C GLY A 40 3.67 13.94 6.51
N ARG A 41 4.49 13.87 5.46
CA ARG A 41 4.09 13.26 4.18
C ARG A 41 3.86 11.75 4.34
N PRO A 42 3.02 11.13 3.50
CA PRO A 42 2.90 9.68 3.46
C PRO A 42 4.21 9.00 3.02
N ALA A 43 4.40 7.75 3.42
CA ALA A 43 5.52 6.90 3.03
C ALA A 43 5.03 5.81 2.07
N TYR A 44 5.39 5.91 0.79
CA TYR A 44 4.97 4.93 -0.25
C TYR A 44 6.17 4.18 -0.83
N ILE A 45 5.95 2.94 -1.27
CA ILE A 45 6.94 2.15 -2.00
C ILE A 45 6.30 1.53 -3.23
N ALA A 46 7.08 1.29 -4.28
CA ALA A 46 6.63 0.52 -5.43
C ALA A 46 7.26 -0.87 -5.45
N ILE A 47 6.45 -1.90 -5.68
CA ILE A 47 6.88 -3.29 -5.88
C ILE A 47 6.08 -3.85 -7.06
N ASP A 48 6.80 -4.33 -8.08
CA ASP A 48 6.23 -4.91 -9.30
C ASP A 48 5.18 -4.00 -9.97
N GLY A 49 5.49 -2.71 -10.08
CA GLY A 49 4.61 -1.71 -10.68
C GLY A 49 3.42 -1.28 -9.82
N ILE A 50 3.24 -1.84 -8.61
CA ILE A 50 2.17 -1.44 -7.69
C ILE A 50 2.74 -0.56 -6.59
N VAL A 51 2.07 0.55 -6.29
CA VAL A 51 2.42 1.46 -5.20
C VAL A 51 1.62 1.11 -3.94
N TYR A 52 2.34 0.87 -2.85
CA TYR A 52 1.81 0.50 -1.54
C TYR A 52 2.05 1.62 -0.53
N ASP A 53 1.06 1.87 0.32
CA ASP A 53 1.19 2.75 1.48
C ASP A 53 1.75 2.01 2.68
N VAL A 54 2.94 2.42 3.13
CA VAL A 54 3.62 1.85 4.31
C VAL A 54 3.63 2.82 5.50
N THR A 55 2.92 3.95 5.41
CA THR A 55 2.91 5.01 6.44
C THR A 55 2.55 4.52 7.84
N LYS A 56 1.69 3.50 7.93
CA LYS A 56 1.20 2.94 9.21
C LYS A 56 1.75 1.55 9.50
N GLU A 57 2.71 1.08 8.72
CA GLU A 57 3.31 -0.24 8.89
C GLU A 57 4.45 -0.15 9.91
N PRO A 58 4.38 -0.81 11.07
CA PRO A 58 5.40 -0.67 12.13
C PRO A 58 6.81 -1.04 11.70
N THR A 59 6.95 -1.96 10.73
CA THR A 59 8.25 -2.35 10.18
C THR A 59 8.90 -1.28 9.29
N TRP A 60 8.17 -0.19 9.01
CA TRP A 60 8.57 0.98 8.23
C TRP A 60 8.71 2.26 9.07
N GLU A 61 9.01 2.12 10.36
CA GLU A 61 9.26 3.25 11.25
C GLU A 61 10.29 4.23 10.66
N ALA A 62 10.06 5.53 10.88
CA ALA A 62 10.82 6.63 10.29
C ALA A 62 10.88 6.60 8.74
N ALA A 63 9.91 5.92 8.10
CA ALA A 63 9.84 5.71 6.66
C ALA A 63 11.05 4.94 6.09
N THR A 64 11.63 4.05 6.90
CA THR A 64 12.79 3.24 6.54
C THR A 64 12.58 1.76 6.86
N HIS A 65 13.22 0.88 6.10
CA HIS A 65 13.26 -0.55 6.37
C HIS A 65 14.63 -1.12 5.98
N PHE A 66 15.50 -1.43 6.95
CA PHE A 66 16.87 -1.91 6.72
C PHE A 66 17.64 -1.08 5.67
N GLN A 67 17.81 0.22 5.93
CA GLN A 67 18.48 1.20 5.04
C GLN A 67 17.75 1.48 3.70
N LEU A 68 16.64 0.80 3.41
CA LEU A 68 15.73 1.20 2.34
C LEU A 68 14.89 2.39 2.80
N LEU A 69 14.59 3.30 1.89
CA LEU A 69 13.78 4.48 2.15
C LEU A 69 12.47 4.39 1.37
N ALA A 70 11.42 4.97 1.93
CA ALA A 70 10.19 5.24 1.19
C ALA A 70 10.44 6.21 0.02
N GLY A 71 9.49 6.26 -0.90
CA GLY A 71 9.53 7.05 -2.12
C GLY A 71 10.29 6.40 -3.27
N GLN A 72 10.45 5.07 -3.26
CA GLN A 72 11.27 4.34 -4.24
C GLN A 72 10.60 3.08 -4.78
N ASN A 73 11.07 2.63 -5.95
CA ASN A 73 10.80 1.28 -6.44
C ASN A 73 11.78 0.31 -5.76
N LEU A 74 11.22 -0.61 -4.96
CA LEU A 74 11.95 -1.58 -4.14
C LEU A 74 11.68 -3.02 -4.57
N THR A 75 11.29 -3.22 -5.84
CA THR A 75 11.03 -4.56 -6.40
C THR A 75 12.22 -5.50 -6.21
N GLU A 76 13.44 -5.07 -6.57
CA GLU A 76 14.64 -5.89 -6.43
C GLU A 76 14.98 -6.23 -4.96
N PRO A 77 15.05 -5.27 -4.03
CA PRO A 77 15.23 -5.58 -2.60
C PRO A 77 14.17 -6.52 -2.05
N PHE A 78 12.90 -6.31 -2.41
CA PHE A 78 11.80 -7.16 -1.97
C PHE A 78 11.96 -8.59 -2.47
N GLN A 79 12.29 -8.77 -3.75
CA GLN A 79 12.52 -10.08 -4.33
C GLN A 79 13.69 -10.80 -3.65
N ARG A 80 14.78 -10.08 -3.37
CA ARG A 80 15.97 -10.67 -2.72
C ARG A 80 15.71 -11.09 -1.27
N CYS A 81 15.06 -10.24 -0.48
CA CYS A 81 14.89 -10.47 0.97
C CYS A 81 13.68 -11.34 1.30
N HIS A 82 12.60 -11.21 0.53
CA HIS A 82 11.32 -11.87 0.80
C HIS A 82 10.95 -12.92 -0.23
N ARG A 83 11.77 -13.15 -1.26
CA ARG A 83 11.53 -14.14 -2.33
C ARG A 83 10.16 -13.94 -3.01
N GLY A 84 9.73 -12.68 -3.14
CA GLY A 84 8.46 -12.33 -3.79
C GLY A 84 7.21 -12.72 -2.99
N ARG A 85 7.31 -12.92 -1.67
CA ARG A 85 6.20 -13.31 -0.80
C ARG A 85 5.03 -12.31 -0.81
N GLN A 86 4.00 -12.63 -1.58
CA GLN A 86 2.81 -11.79 -1.76
C GLN A 86 2.01 -11.57 -0.48
N ASP A 87 2.05 -12.51 0.48
CA ASP A 87 1.31 -12.42 1.74
C ASP A 87 1.73 -11.22 2.61
N ILE A 88 2.94 -10.68 2.37
CA ILE A 88 3.41 -9.43 2.98
C ILE A 88 2.69 -8.22 2.35
N LEU A 89 2.54 -8.22 1.03
CA LEU A 89 1.94 -7.13 0.26
C LEU A 89 0.42 -7.07 0.40
N GLU A 90 -0.25 -8.22 0.54
CA GLU A 90 -1.71 -8.31 0.70
C GLU A 90 -2.25 -7.57 1.92
N ARG A 91 -1.40 -7.29 2.91
CA ARG A 91 -1.74 -6.56 4.13
C ARG A 91 -1.61 -5.04 3.98
N LEU A 92 -0.89 -4.59 2.95
CA LEU A 92 -0.61 -3.19 2.70
C LEU A 92 -1.70 -2.57 1.81
N PRO A 93 -2.15 -1.34 2.09
CA PRO A 93 -3.03 -0.62 1.18
C PRO A 93 -2.36 -0.38 -0.16
N ARG A 94 -2.99 -0.82 -1.25
CA ARG A 94 -2.63 -0.45 -2.62
C ARG A 94 -3.18 0.94 -2.92
N VAL A 95 -2.32 1.86 -3.30
CA VAL A 95 -2.69 3.27 -3.57
C VAL A 95 -2.53 3.67 -5.02
N GLY A 96 -1.86 2.85 -5.85
CA GLY A 96 -1.76 3.12 -7.27
C GLY A 96 -0.80 2.23 -8.03
N LEU A 97 -0.40 2.71 -9.20
CA LEU A 97 0.54 2.06 -10.11
C LEU A 97 1.74 2.96 -10.38
N LEU A 98 2.91 2.36 -10.54
CA LEU A 98 4.11 3.03 -11.03
C LEU A 98 4.15 2.93 -12.56
N VAL A 99 4.31 4.07 -13.23
CA VAL A 99 4.34 4.21 -14.71
C VAL A 99 5.60 4.92 -15.19
#